data_AF-A0AAJ2EDG7-F1
#
_entry.id   AF-A0AAJ2EDG7-F1
#
_cell.length_a   1.000
_cell.length_b   1.000
_cell.length_c   1.000
_cell.angle_alpha   90.00
_cell.angle_beta   90.00
_cell.angle_gamma   90.00
#
_symmetry.space_group_name_H-M   'P 1'
#
loop_
_entity.id
_entity.type
_entity.pdbx_description
1 polymer ?
#
loop_
_entity_poly.entity_id
_entity_poly.type
_entity_poly.pdbx_seq_one_letter_code
_entity_poly.pdbx_strand_id
1 'polypeptide(L)'
;MAFDGMHMDPEELPVSDDLKARLEQWADWYNINDDFNPPEERRNRLDWTKFSAEGVAIARAIKQALPAWTVVWWDEKILSELVNLGETPQRSLYAFEVTSDGTLEPLENEPNR
;
A
#
# COMPACT_ATOMS: atom_id res chain seq x y z
N MET A 1 -24.59 3.95 -3.31
CA MET A 1 -23.77 2.77 -3.60
C MET A 1 -22.34 3.19 -3.35
N ALA A 2 -21.74 2.72 -2.26
CA ALA A 2 -20.31 2.89 -2.02
C ALA A 2 -19.58 1.95 -2.98
N PHE A 3 -18.66 2.47 -3.78
CA PHE A 3 -17.79 1.65 -4.60
C PHE A 3 -16.76 1.02 -3.67
N ASP A 4 -17.08 -0.19 -3.19
CA ASP A 4 -16.17 -1.04 -2.43
C ASP A 4 -15.09 -1.55 -3.41
N GLY A 5 -13.83 -1.19 -3.13
CA GLY A 5 -12.59 -1.57 -3.83
C GLY A 5 -12.71 -2.24 -5.19
N MET A 6 -12.95 -1.47 -6.26
CA MET A 6 -12.79 -1.98 -7.62
C MET A 6 -11.30 -1.92 -8.01
N HIS A 7 -10.73 -3.03 -8.48
CA HIS A 7 -9.42 -3.00 -9.13
C HIS A 7 -9.51 -2.07 -10.34
N MET A 8 -8.76 -0.96 -10.26
CA MET A 8 -8.67 0.04 -11.31
C MET A 8 -7.27 -0.05 -11.92
N ASP A 9 -7.19 0.07 -13.23
CA ASP A 9 -5.91 0.21 -13.89
C ASP A 9 -5.26 1.53 -13.41
N PRO A 10 -3.98 1.54 -13.01
CA PRO A 10 -3.26 2.77 -12.71
C PRO A 10 -3.41 3.86 -13.78
N GLU A 11 -3.56 3.48 -15.06
CA GLU A 11 -3.78 4.42 -16.17
C GLU A 11 -5.13 5.16 -16.08
N GLU A 12 -6.14 4.56 -15.46
CA GLU A 12 -7.49 5.12 -15.30
C GLU A 12 -7.59 6.07 -14.08
N LEU A 13 -6.55 6.14 -13.24
CA LEU A 13 -6.54 7.06 -12.10
C LEU A 13 -6.53 8.52 -12.57
N PRO A 14 -7.41 9.39 -12.05
CA PRO A 14 -7.46 10.81 -12.39
C PRO A 14 -6.34 11.61 -11.68
N VAL A 15 -5.10 11.13 -11.77
CA VAL A 15 -3.87 11.76 -11.25
C VAL A 15 -2.92 12.11 -12.39
N SER A 16 -1.84 12.85 -12.09
CA SER A 16 -0.84 13.21 -13.11
C SER A 16 -0.09 11.99 -13.64
N ASP A 17 0.36 12.07 -14.90
CA ASP A 17 1.15 11.00 -15.53
C ASP A 17 2.45 10.72 -14.77
N ASP A 18 3.08 11.74 -14.18
CA ASP A 18 4.25 11.57 -13.31
C ASP A 18 3.96 10.68 -12.09
N LEU A 19 2.76 10.82 -11.48
CA LEU A 19 2.37 10.03 -10.33
C LEU A 19 2.00 8.60 -10.73
N LYS A 20 1.40 8.41 -11.91
CA LYS A 20 1.18 7.09 -12.50
C LYS A 20 2.50 6.36 -12.76
N ALA A 21 3.46 7.03 -13.42
CA ALA A 21 4.78 6.48 -13.69
C ALA A 21 5.53 6.12 -12.40
N ARG A 22 5.38 6.92 -11.34
CA ARG A 22 5.98 6.63 -10.02
C ARG A 22 5.33 5.40 -9.36
N LEU A 23 4.02 5.27 -9.46
CA LEU A 23 3.28 4.10 -8.96
C LEU A 23 3.68 2.82 -9.71
N GLU A 24 3.79 2.90 -11.04
CA GLU A 24 4.24 1.79 -11.89
C GLU A 24 5.67 1.36 -11.56
N GLN A 25 6.62 2.30 -11.45
CA GLN A 25 8.00 2.01 -11.05
C GLN A 25 8.09 1.35 -9.67
N TRP A 26 7.24 1.76 -8.73
CA TRP A 26 7.16 1.15 -7.40
C TRP A 26 6.62 -0.28 -7.47
N ALA A 27 5.60 -0.54 -8.28
CA ALA A 27 5.07 -1.89 -8.51
C ALA A 27 6.10 -2.80 -9.22
N ASP A 28 6.81 -2.30 -10.23
CA ASP A 28 7.88 -3.03 -10.90
C ASP A 28 9.02 -3.36 -9.95
N TRP A 29 9.36 -2.45 -9.03
CA TRP A 29 10.35 -2.70 -8.01
C TRP A 29 9.95 -3.89 -7.12
N TYR A 30 8.68 -4.00 -6.74
CA TYR A 30 8.17 -5.18 -6.04
C TYR A 30 8.28 -6.44 -6.91
N ASN A 31 7.74 -6.40 -8.13
CA ASN A 31 7.66 -7.57 -9.04
C ASN A 31 9.03 -8.17 -9.35
N ILE A 32 10.04 -7.34 -9.59
CA ILE A 32 11.41 -7.78 -9.87
C ILE A 32 12.03 -8.50 -8.66
N ASN A 33 11.65 -8.13 -7.44
CA ASN A 33 12.30 -8.63 -6.23
C ASN A 33 11.53 -9.78 -5.55
N ASP A 34 10.20 -9.81 -5.65
CA ASP A 34 9.36 -10.78 -4.94
C ASP A 34 8.90 -11.96 -5.83
N ASP A 35 8.47 -11.70 -7.07
CA ASP A 35 7.63 -12.67 -7.82
C ASP A 35 8.43 -13.81 -8.49
N PHE A 36 9.71 -13.58 -8.81
CA PHE A 36 10.55 -14.54 -9.55
C PHE A 36 11.53 -15.36 -8.70
N ASN A 37 11.56 -15.14 -7.37
CA ASN A 37 12.58 -15.73 -6.51
C ASN A 37 11.99 -16.79 -5.54
N PRO A 38 12.77 -17.79 -5.12
CA PRO A 38 12.40 -18.69 -4.02
C PRO A 38 12.12 -17.88 -2.72
N PRO A 39 11.20 -18.32 -1.84
CA PRO A 39 10.85 -17.59 -0.61
C PRO A 39 12.05 -17.21 0.28
N GLU A 40 13.09 -18.04 0.29
CA GLU A 40 14.34 -17.83 1.05
C GLU A 40 15.19 -16.67 0.48
N GLU A 41 15.06 -16.38 -0.82
CA GLU A 41 15.80 -15.31 -1.50
C GLU A 41 15.02 -13.98 -1.57
N ARG A 42 13.68 -14.02 -1.47
CA ARG A 42 12.82 -12.82 -1.51
C ARG A 42 13.11 -11.83 -0.37
N ARG A 43 13.30 -12.34 0.85
CA ARG A 43 13.46 -11.49 2.06
C ARG A 43 14.72 -10.63 2.06
N ASN A 44 15.75 -11.00 1.32
CA ASN A 44 17.07 -10.35 1.39
C ASN A 44 17.35 -9.38 0.24
N ARG A 45 16.47 -9.30 -0.77
CA ARG A 45 16.71 -8.48 -1.96
C ARG A 45 15.96 -7.16 -1.97
N LEU A 46 14.75 -7.13 -1.39
CA LEU A 46 13.99 -5.89 -1.25
C LEU A 46 14.31 -5.19 0.07
N ASP A 47 14.74 -3.94 0.00
CA ASP A 47 14.79 -3.06 1.17
C ASP A 47 13.37 -2.64 1.53
N TRP A 48 12.69 -3.47 2.33
CA TRP A 48 11.32 -3.26 2.77
C TRP A 48 11.10 -1.92 3.47
N THR A 49 12.13 -1.37 4.11
CA THR A 49 12.03 -0.06 4.78
C THR A 49 11.93 1.06 3.75
N LYS A 50 12.77 1.03 2.72
CA LYS A 50 12.68 2.01 1.61
C LYS A 50 11.44 1.80 0.76
N PHE A 51 11.06 0.55 0.51
CA PHE A 51 9.85 0.22 -0.25
C PHE A 51 8.59 0.76 0.44
N SER A 52 8.42 0.51 1.75
CA SER A 52 7.30 1.04 2.53
C SER A 52 7.32 2.58 2.59
N ALA A 53 8.49 3.19 2.81
CA ALA A 53 8.61 4.66 2.83
C ALA A 53 8.19 5.30 1.49
N GLU A 54 8.58 4.70 0.36
CA GLU A 54 8.21 5.17 -0.97
C GLU A 54 6.71 4.98 -1.24
N GLY A 55 6.14 3.82 -0.87
CA GLY A 55 4.71 3.55 -1.01
C GLY A 55 3.85 4.53 -0.20
N VAL A 56 4.25 4.86 1.04
CA VAL A 56 3.60 5.91 1.84
C VAL A 56 3.68 7.28 1.16
N ALA A 57 4.82 7.62 0.56
CA ALA A 57 4.98 8.90 -0.15
C ALA A 57 4.07 8.98 -1.38
N ILE A 58 3.92 7.87 -2.13
CA ILE A 58 2.99 7.76 -3.26
C ILE A 58 1.55 7.87 -2.77
N ALA A 59 1.16 7.16 -1.72
CA ALA A 59 -0.19 7.19 -1.17
C ALA A 59 -0.59 8.61 -0.70
N ARG A 60 0.34 9.34 -0.07
CA ARG A 60 0.17 10.77 0.27
C ARG A 60 -0.03 11.64 -0.96
N ALA A 61 0.77 11.43 -2.01
CA ALA A 61 0.64 12.19 -3.25
C ALA A 61 -0.72 11.93 -3.94
N ILE A 62 -1.19 10.67 -3.94
CA ILE A 62 -2.53 10.31 -4.45
C ILE A 62 -3.61 11.01 -3.63
N LYS A 63 -3.53 10.99 -2.28
CA LYS A 63 -4.50 11.67 -1.42
C LYS A 63 -4.53 13.18 -1.65
N GLN A 64 -3.37 13.80 -1.88
CA GLN A 64 -3.30 15.22 -2.22
C GLN A 64 -3.90 15.55 -3.59
N ALA A 65 -3.68 14.68 -4.58
CA ALA A 65 -4.28 14.83 -5.91
C ALA A 65 -5.80 14.57 -5.89
N LEU A 66 -6.26 13.66 -5.04
CA LEU A 66 -7.65 13.20 -4.93
C LEU A 66 -8.16 13.34 -3.48
N PRO A 67 -8.33 14.57 -2.98
CA PRO A 67 -8.67 14.79 -1.56
C PRO A 67 -10.03 14.19 -1.16
N ALA A 68 -10.96 14.11 -2.12
CA ALA A 68 -12.29 13.52 -1.93
C ALA A 68 -12.29 11.98 -1.90
N TRP A 69 -11.18 11.34 -2.28
CA TRP A 69 -11.07 9.88 -2.29
C TRP A 69 -10.52 9.39 -0.96
N THR A 70 -11.00 8.24 -0.50
CA THR A 70 -10.38 7.51 0.61
C THR A 70 -9.17 6.76 0.04
N VAL A 71 -7.98 7.07 0.55
CA VAL A 71 -6.74 6.41 0.15
C VAL A 71 -6.26 5.56 1.31
N VAL A 72 -5.91 4.33 1.00
CA VAL A 72 -5.76 3.26 1.96
C VAL A 72 -4.40 2.61 1.73
N TRP A 73 -3.48 2.77 2.68
CA TRP A 73 -2.10 2.30 2.61
C TRP A 73 -1.89 1.02 3.43
N TRP A 74 -1.64 -0.10 2.74
CA TRP A 74 -1.35 -1.39 3.35
C TRP A 74 0.16 -1.57 3.51
N ASP A 75 0.63 -1.62 4.75
CA ASP A 75 2.03 -1.86 5.08
C ASP A 75 2.34 -3.37 5.04
N GLU A 76 2.78 -3.84 3.88
CA GLU A 76 3.18 -5.23 3.66
C GLU A 76 4.31 -5.69 4.57
N LYS A 77 5.19 -4.78 5.00
CA LYS A 77 6.27 -5.13 5.93
C LYS A 77 5.67 -5.53 7.28
N ILE A 78 4.77 -4.70 7.83
CA ILE A 78 4.11 -5.00 9.10
C ILE A 78 3.27 -6.28 8.97
N LEU A 79 2.53 -6.44 7.87
CA LEU A 79 1.74 -7.64 7.62
C LEU A 79 2.62 -8.90 7.59
N SER A 80 3.73 -8.87 6.85
CA SER A 80 4.69 -9.98 6.77
C SER A 80 5.29 -10.32 8.13
N GLU A 81 5.68 -9.33 8.92
CA GLU A 81 6.18 -9.51 10.28
C GLU A 81 5.13 -10.18 11.19
N LEU A 82 3.87 -9.72 11.16
CA LEU A 82 2.80 -10.29 11.98
C LEU A 82 2.43 -11.72 11.57
N VAL A 83 2.37 -12.01 10.27
CA VAL A 83 2.12 -13.38 9.77
C VAL A 83 3.23 -14.33 10.20
N ASN A 84 4.49 -13.87 10.22
CA ASN A 84 5.62 -14.67 10.68
C ASN A 84 5.59 -14.98 12.18
N LEU A 85 4.89 -14.17 12.97
CA LEU A 85 4.64 -14.44 14.39
C LEU A 85 3.55 -15.49 14.63
N GLY A 86 2.89 -15.96 13.57
CA GLY A 86 1.86 -17.01 13.64
C GLY A 86 0.49 -16.51 14.12
N GLU A 87 0.28 -15.19 14.14
CA GLU A 87 -0.98 -14.57 14.50
C GLU A 87 -1.81 -14.25 13.25
N THR A 88 -3.13 -14.19 13.39
CA THR A 88 -3.99 -13.56 12.37
C THR A 88 -4.00 -12.05 12.64
N PRO A 89 -3.27 -11.24 11.84
CA PRO A 89 -3.12 -9.82 12.14
C PRO A 89 -4.44 -9.07 12.02
N GLN A 90 -4.74 -8.24 13.01
CA GLN A 90 -5.85 -7.28 12.90
C GLN A 90 -5.53 -6.24 11.83
N ARG A 91 -6.52 -5.87 11.01
CA ARG A 91 -6.36 -4.92 9.91
C ARG A 91 -5.75 -3.60 10.40
N SER A 92 -6.26 -3.07 11.50
CA SER A 92 -5.75 -1.83 12.12
C SER A 92 -4.24 -1.80 12.42
N LEU A 93 -3.54 -2.94 12.43
CA LEU A 93 -2.10 -2.99 12.68
C LEU A 93 -1.25 -2.72 11.43
N TYR A 94 -1.75 -3.05 10.24
CA TYR A 94 -0.99 -2.95 8.99
C TYR A 94 -1.71 -2.12 7.92
N ALA A 95 -2.90 -1.62 8.22
CA ALA A 95 -3.76 -1.00 7.25
C ALA A 95 -4.17 0.40 7.74
N PHE A 96 -3.82 1.44 6.97
CA PHE A 96 -3.98 2.83 7.38
C PHE A 96 -4.73 3.66 6.33
N GLU A 97 -5.64 4.53 6.75
CA GLU A 97 -6.15 5.60 5.90
C GLU A 97 -5.14 6.73 5.82
N VAL A 98 -4.88 7.23 4.62
CA VAL A 98 -4.08 8.42 4.39
C VAL A 98 -4.99 9.63 4.47
N THR A 99 -4.80 10.46 5.49
CA THR A 99 -5.58 11.69 5.69
C THR A 99 -5.09 12.82 4.77
N SER A 100 -5.89 13.87 4.63
CA SER A 100 -5.56 15.01 3.76
C SER A 100 -4.31 15.79 4.20
N ASP A 101 -3.94 15.74 5.48
CA ASP A 101 -2.70 16.28 6.04
C ASP A 101 -1.51 15.31 5.89
N GLY A 102 -1.73 14.12 5.32
CA GLY A 102 -0.70 13.10 5.07
C GLY A 102 -0.40 12.22 6.28
N THR A 103 -1.22 12.27 7.33
CA THR A 103 -1.14 11.37 8.47
C THR A 103 -1.70 9.99 8.08
N LEU A 104 -1.18 8.94 8.72
CA LEU A 104 -1.64 7.57 8.55
C LEU A 104 -2.47 7.21 9.78
N GLU A 105 -3.78 7.10 9.62
CA GLU A 105 -4.69 6.71 10.70
C GLU A 105 -5.00 5.21 10.58
N PRO A 106 -4.86 4.42 11.66
CA PRO A 106 -5.22 3.00 11.64
C PRO A 106 -6.66 2.83 11.17
N LEU A 107 -6.87 2.02 10.15
CA LEU A 107 -8.21 1.76 9.67
C LEU A 107 -8.89 0.83 10.68
N GLU A 108 -9.81 1.38 11.47
CA GLU A 108 -10.54 0.61 12.47
C GLU A 108 -11.24 -0.57 11.78
N ASN A 109 -11.18 -1.74 12.41
CA ASN A 109 -11.91 -2.90 11.91
C ASN A 109 -13.39 -2.51 11.84
N GLU A 110 -14.01 -2.59 10.66
CA GLU A 110 -15.46 -2.53 10.59
C GLU A 110 -16.00 -3.60 11.55
N PRO A 111 -16.85 -3.24 12.53
CA PRO A 111 -17.52 -4.26 13.32
C PRO A 111 -18.34 -5.09 12.33
N ASN A 112 -18.01 -6.38 12.22
CA ASN A 112 -18.70 -7.40 11.43
C ASN A 112 -20.15 -7.00 11.13
N ARG A 113 -20.42 -6.65 9.87
CA ARG A 113 -21.77 -6.31 9.41
C ARG A 113 -22.42 -7.50 8.72
#